data_AF-A0A3R9QXE7-F1
#
_entry.id   AF-A0A3R9QXE7-F1
#
_cell.length_a   1.000
_cell.length_b   1.000
_cell.length_c   1.000
_cell.angle_alpha   90.00
_cell.angle_beta   90.00
_cell.angle_gamma   90.00
#
_symmetry.space_group_name_H-M   'P 1'
#
loop_
_entity.id
_entity.type
_entity.pdbx_description
1 polymer ?
#
loop_
_entity_poly.entity_id
_entity_poly.type
_entity_poly.pdbx_seq_one_letter_code
_entity_poly.pdbx_strand_id
1 'polypeptide(L)'
;MKGLIILLLSIIAIYTAFGSYFFEMEHIWETSKKIDVLRNEINYLSIKADLRREAIAPLVLRLFSYSREGESIRISFAGNEIWRGDLKDLNFTYDLENFGQIRFKLEDSRVVSEIIGMPYRYTLKGFYEEELAYAVQDTLDTIGRIEKAIEKDKTNISALENELRDLSTNLFLPLFLLAPLFSIAVQFLVLRELDEGVARKYLGVLANPYIMVPTAALYASFLYLTLAFHTGTLMPLHVILVLYILTSISSIISPIIYIYEKIE
;
A
#
# COMPACT_ATOMS: atom_id res chain seq x y z
N MET A 1 47.89 -9.20 18.53
CA MET A 1 47.40 -9.80 17.27
C MET A 1 46.13 -10.62 17.44
N LYS A 2 46.12 -11.76 18.16
CA LYS A 2 44.90 -12.60 18.30
C LYS A 2 43.69 -11.88 18.95
N GLY A 3 43.90 -11.11 20.02
CA GLY A 3 42.84 -10.35 20.69
C GLY A 3 42.18 -9.30 19.78
N LEU A 4 42.97 -8.56 19.01
CA LEU A 4 42.48 -7.60 18.02
C LEU A 4 41.56 -8.25 16.98
N ILE A 5 41.93 -9.43 16.48
CA ILE A 5 41.12 -10.16 15.50
C ILE A 5 39.77 -10.55 16.12
N ILE A 6 39.75 -11.01 17.37
CA ILE A 6 38.51 -11.38 18.07
C ILE A 6 37.60 -10.15 18.28
N LEU A 7 38.16 -9.01 18.65
CA LEU A 7 37.41 -7.76 18.80
C LEU A 7 36.78 -7.33 17.46
N LEU A 8 37.55 -7.31 16.37
CA LEU A 8 37.03 -6.93 15.05
C LEU A 8 35.97 -7.91 14.53
N LEU A 9 36.22 -9.22 14.64
CA LEU A 9 35.28 -10.25 14.19
C LEU A 9 33.97 -10.21 14.98
N SER A 10 34.02 -9.94 16.28
CA SER A 10 32.80 -9.83 17.10
C SER A 10 31.96 -8.60 16.74
N ILE A 11 32.56 -7.45 16.41
CA ILE A 11 31.83 -6.29 15.89
C ILE A 11 31.14 -6.64 14.58
N ILE A 12 31.90 -7.18 13.61
CA ILE A 12 31.37 -7.55 12.29
C ILE A 12 30.24 -8.57 12.44
N ALA A 13 30.45 -9.64 13.21
CA ALA A 13 29.45 -10.70 13.39
C ALA A 13 28.14 -10.15 13.97
N ILE A 14 28.20 -9.28 14.99
CA ILE A 14 27.01 -8.68 15.60
C ILE A 14 26.29 -7.78 14.59
N TYR A 15 27.01 -6.84 13.97
CA TYR A 15 26.39 -5.88 13.06
C TYR A 15 25.85 -6.52 11.79
N THR A 16 26.48 -7.59 11.29
CA THR A 16 25.97 -8.38 10.16
C THR A 16 24.77 -9.24 10.55
N ALA A 17 24.82 -9.93 11.70
CA ALA A 17 23.73 -10.79 12.15
C ALA A 17 22.43 -10.00 12.37
N PHE A 18 22.52 -8.89 13.10
CA PHE A 18 21.36 -8.05 13.35
C PHE A 18 21.02 -7.14 12.16
N GLY A 19 22.00 -6.78 11.34
CA GLY A 19 21.81 -5.97 10.13
C GLY A 19 20.99 -6.66 9.04
N SER A 20 20.82 -7.99 9.12
CA SER A 20 19.91 -8.75 8.25
C SER A 20 18.46 -8.23 8.29
N TYR A 21 18.05 -7.65 9.42
CA TYR A 21 16.76 -7.00 9.57
C TYR A 21 16.53 -5.83 8.62
N PHE A 22 17.61 -5.22 8.09
CA PHE A 22 17.47 -4.16 7.10
C PHE A 22 16.80 -4.63 5.81
N PHE A 23 17.02 -5.89 5.40
CA PHE A 23 16.33 -6.47 4.25
C PHE A 23 14.82 -6.62 4.49
N GLU A 24 14.42 -6.93 5.73
CA GLU A 24 13.02 -6.95 6.13
C GLU A 24 12.40 -5.55 6.06
N MET A 25 13.13 -4.52 6.51
CA MET A 25 12.68 -3.12 6.39
C MET A 25 12.54 -2.68 4.94
N GLU A 26 13.45 -3.10 4.05
CA GLU A 26 13.34 -2.87 2.61
C GLU A 26 12.09 -3.50 2.02
N HIS A 27 11.82 -4.76 2.36
CA HIS A 27 10.62 -5.46 1.92
C HIS A 27 9.32 -4.82 2.43
N ILE A 28 9.29 -4.39 3.70
CA ILE A 28 8.17 -3.62 4.27
C ILE A 28 7.94 -2.33 3.47
N TRP A 29 9.01 -1.58 3.19
CA TRP A 29 8.92 -0.33 2.44
C TRP A 29 8.40 -0.54 1.02
N GLU A 30 8.94 -1.53 0.31
CA GLU A 30 8.49 -1.86 -1.04
C GLU A 30 7.01 -2.27 -1.06
N THR A 31 6.61 -3.11 -0.11
CA THR A 31 5.23 -3.60 0.01
C THR A 31 4.26 -2.45 0.29
N SER A 32 4.62 -1.56 1.22
CA SER A 32 3.85 -0.33 1.48
C SER A 32 3.73 0.55 0.22
N LYS A 33 4.82 0.73 -0.53
CA LYS A 33 4.78 1.49 -1.80
C LYS A 33 3.92 0.84 -2.87
N LYS A 34 3.94 -0.49 -2.98
CA LYS A 34 3.07 -1.24 -3.90
C LYS A 34 1.59 -1.01 -3.58
N ILE A 35 1.22 -1.01 -2.29
CA ILE A 35 -0.15 -0.70 -1.86
C ILE A 35 -0.55 0.72 -2.25
N ASP A 36 0.29 1.72 -1.98
CA ASP A 36 0.01 3.12 -2.34
C ASP A 36 -0.22 3.28 -3.86
N VAL A 37 0.61 2.64 -4.68
CA VAL A 37 0.48 2.67 -6.14
C VAL A 37 -0.82 2.00 -6.59
N LEU A 38 -1.15 0.82 -6.06
CA LEU A 38 -2.40 0.12 -6.40
C LEU A 38 -3.64 0.92 -5.99
N ARG A 39 -3.63 1.57 -4.82
CA ARG A 39 -4.73 2.44 -4.37
C ARG A 39 -4.94 3.61 -5.34
N ASN A 40 -3.86 4.23 -5.80
CA ASN A 40 -3.92 5.31 -6.78
C ASN A 40 -4.44 4.81 -8.14
N GLU A 41 -3.99 3.63 -8.59
CA GLU A 41 -4.46 3.03 -9.84
C GLU A 41 -5.96 2.71 -9.76
N ILE A 42 -6.45 2.11 -8.67
CA ILE A 42 -7.88 1.86 -8.45
C ILE A 42 -8.68 3.16 -8.55
N ASN A 43 -8.21 4.23 -7.91
CA ASN A 43 -8.88 5.53 -7.96
C ASN A 43 -8.95 6.07 -9.40
N TYR A 44 -7.82 6.04 -10.12
CA TYR A 44 -7.76 6.45 -11.52
C TYR A 44 -8.69 5.62 -12.42
N LEU A 45 -8.67 4.29 -12.28
CA LEU A 45 -9.53 3.38 -13.03
C LEU A 45 -11.02 3.60 -12.71
N SER A 46 -11.37 3.86 -11.45
CA SER A 46 -12.74 4.17 -11.04
C SER A 46 -13.24 5.44 -11.72
N ILE A 47 -12.46 6.52 -11.66
CA ILE A 47 -12.79 7.79 -12.34
C ILE A 47 -12.95 7.56 -13.86
N LYS A 48 -12.07 6.77 -14.46
CA LYS A 48 -12.12 6.46 -15.90
C LYS A 48 -13.36 5.65 -16.28
N ALA A 49 -13.79 4.71 -15.43
CA ALA A 49 -15.04 3.96 -15.63
C ALA A 49 -16.25 4.89 -15.57
N ASP A 50 -16.29 5.79 -14.58
CA ASP A 50 -17.40 6.74 -14.41
C ASP A 50 -17.50 7.73 -15.58
N LEU A 51 -16.37 8.27 -16.04
CA LEU A 51 -16.32 9.14 -17.22
C LEU A 51 -16.83 8.42 -18.48
N ARG A 52 -16.54 7.12 -18.63
CA ARG A 52 -17.04 6.32 -19.75
C ARG A 52 -18.54 6.09 -19.65
N ARG A 53 -19.06 5.79 -18.45
CA ARG A 53 -20.51 5.67 -18.20
C ARG A 53 -21.23 6.96 -18.55
N GLU A 54 -20.69 8.09 -18.07
CA GLU A 54 -21.26 9.40 -18.34
C GLU A 54 -21.28 9.72 -19.85
N ALA A 55 -20.19 9.40 -20.57
CA ALA A 55 -20.10 9.63 -22.01
C ALA A 55 -21.13 8.84 -22.83
N ILE A 56 -21.46 7.62 -22.42
CA ILE A 56 -22.44 6.77 -23.13
C ILE A 56 -23.86 6.90 -22.59
N ALA A 57 -24.08 7.59 -21.47
CA ALA A 57 -25.38 7.68 -20.83
C ALA A 57 -26.52 8.12 -21.76
N PRO A 58 -26.35 9.16 -22.60
CA PRO A 58 -27.38 9.53 -23.58
C PRO A 58 -27.63 8.45 -24.64
N LEU A 59 -26.60 7.70 -25.03
CA LEU A 59 -26.69 6.65 -26.06
C LEU A 59 -27.42 5.41 -25.51
N VAL A 60 -27.08 5.00 -24.28
CA VAL A 60 -27.76 3.93 -23.55
C VAL A 60 -29.26 4.21 -23.47
N LEU A 61 -29.64 5.45 -23.11
CA LEU A 61 -31.05 5.83 -23.03
C LEU A 61 -31.81 5.70 -24.37
N ARG A 62 -31.13 5.91 -25.51
CA ARG A 62 -31.71 5.79 -26.86
C ARG A 62 -31.87 4.34 -27.32
N LEU A 63 -31.23 3.39 -26.66
CA LEU A 63 -31.41 1.95 -26.94
C LEU A 63 -32.67 1.37 -26.32
N PHE A 64 -33.30 2.10 -25.38
CA PHE A 64 -34.61 1.73 -24.88
C PHE A 64 -35.70 2.13 -25.86
N SER A 65 -36.62 1.19 -26.09
CA SER A 65 -37.81 1.40 -26.91
C SER A 65 -39.01 0.82 -26.20
N TYR A 66 -40.20 1.24 -26.63
CA TYR A 66 -41.43 0.65 -26.13
C TYR A 66 -42.37 0.29 -27.28
N SER A 67 -43.22 -0.72 -27.07
CA SER A 67 -44.35 -1.01 -27.94
C SER A 67 -45.63 -1.09 -27.13
N ARG A 68 -46.75 -0.69 -27.73
CA ARG A 68 -48.06 -0.70 -27.10
C ARG A 68 -48.94 -1.78 -27.72
N GLU A 69 -49.48 -2.65 -26.88
CA GLU A 69 -50.39 -3.73 -27.25
C GLU A 69 -51.69 -3.55 -26.45
N GLY A 70 -52.61 -2.74 -26.97
CA GLY A 70 -53.84 -2.37 -26.26
C GLY A 70 -53.56 -1.49 -25.02
N GLU A 71 -53.88 -2.01 -23.84
CA GLU A 71 -53.59 -1.36 -22.54
C GLU A 71 -52.22 -1.73 -21.96
N SER A 72 -51.58 -2.78 -22.51
CA SER A 72 -50.24 -3.23 -22.12
C SER A 72 -49.16 -2.46 -22.86
N ILE A 73 -48.06 -2.19 -22.16
CA ILE A 73 -46.81 -1.67 -22.72
C ILE A 73 -45.68 -2.67 -22.49
N ARG A 74 -44.88 -2.84 -23.54
CA ARG A 74 -43.63 -3.62 -23.51
C ARG A 74 -42.47 -2.64 -23.59
N ILE A 75 -41.47 -2.81 -22.73
CA ILE A 75 -40.21 -2.06 -22.80
C ILE A 75 -39.10 -3.02 -23.20
N SER A 76 -38.29 -2.58 -24.16
CA SER A 76 -37.17 -3.33 -24.69
C SER A 76 -35.88 -2.54 -24.61
N PHE A 77 -34.77 -3.24 -24.38
CA PHE A 77 -33.40 -2.72 -24.49
C PHE A 77 -32.69 -3.43 -25.65
N ALA A 78 -32.25 -2.66 -26.67
CA ALA A 78 -31.62 -3.19 -27.88
C ALA A 78 -32.41 -4.36 -28.52
N GLY A 79 -33.75 -4.22 -28.57
CA GLY A 79 -34.66 -5.22 -29.13
C GLY A 79 -35.11 -6.33 -28.17
N ASN A 80 -34.43 -6.53 -27.04
CA ASN A 80 -34.79 -7.55 -26.05
C ASN A 80 -35.80 -7.01 -25.03
N GLU A 81 -36.90 -7.74 -24.80
CA GLU A 81 -37.91 -7.38 -23.79
C GLU A 81 -37.30 -7.45 -22.38
N ILE A 82 -37.34 -6.35 -21.65
CA ILE A 82 -36.87 -6.25 -20.25
C ILE A 82 -38.03 -6.12 -19.27
N TRP A 83 -39.20 -5.69 -19.74
CA TRP A 83 -40.39 -5.51 -18.91
C TRP A 83 -41.67 -5.47 -19.75
N ARG A 84 -42.77 -5.95 -19.17
CA ARG A 84 -44.12 -5.87 -19.72
C ARG A 84 -45.14 -5.67 -18.60
N GLY A 85 -46.14 -4.83 -18.83
CA GLY A 85 -47.24 -4.62 -17.89
C GLY A 85 -48.19 -3.52 -18.35
N ASP A 86 -49.06 -3.08 -17.45
CA ASP A 86 -50.03 -2.04 -17.75
C ASP A 86 -49.39 -0.65 -17.76
N LEU A 87 -49.79 0.19 -18.72
CA LEU A 87 -49.25 1.53 -18.87
C LEU A 87 -49.47 2.42 -17.63
N LYS A 88 -50.57 2.20 -16.92
CA LYS A 88 -50.95 2.97 -15.72
C LYS A 88 -50.02 2.70 -14.53
N ASP A 89 -49.39 1.53 -14.49
CA ASP A 89 -48.55 1.07 -13.40
C ASP A 89 -47.06 1.12 -13.76
N LEU A 90 -46.70 1.83 -14.85
CA LEU A 90 -45.31 1.94 -15.29
C LEU A 90 -44.49 2.75 -14.27
N ASN A 91 -43.82 2.03 -13.38
CA ASN A 91 -42.81 2.54 -12.46
C ASN A 91 -41.88 1.40 -12.04
N PHE A 92 -40.78 1.18 -12.77
CA PHE A 92 -39.80 0.15 -12.43
C PHE A 92 -38.37 0.63 -12.66
N THR A 93 -37.42 -0.08 -12.05
CA THR A 93 -35.99 0.17 -12.21
C THR A 93 -35.33 -1.06 -12.82
N TYR A 94 -34.52 -0.85 -13.84
CA TYR A 94 -33.72 -1.86 -14.51
C TYR A 94 -32.25 -1.64 -14.20
N ASP A 95 -31.55 -2.67 -13.74
CA ASP A 95 -30.11 -2.61 -13.52
C ASP A 95 -29.39 -3.10 -14.77
N LEU A 96 -28.71 -2.18 -15.47
CA LEU A 96 -27.93 -2.50 -16.66
C LEU A 96 -26.49 -2.80 -16.24
N GLU A 97 -26.04 -4.02 -16.53
CA GLU A 97 -24.71 -4.51 -16.17
C GLU A 97 -23.60 -3.57 -16.64
N ASN A 98 -22.62 -3.31 -15.77
CA ASN A 98 -21.48 -2.38 -15.99
C ASN A 98 -21.87 -0.91 -16.24
N PHE A 99 -23.16 -0.56 -16.18
CA PHE A 99 -23.65 0.81 -16.37
C PHE A 99 -24.26 1.40 -15.11
N GLY A 100 -25.32 0.76 -14.60
CA GLY A 100 -26.10 1.24 -13.46
C GLY A 100 -27.61 1.19 -13.69
N GLN A 101 -28.36 1.84 -12.80
CA GLN A 101 -29.80 1.71 -12.71
C GLN A 101 -30.56 2.74 -13.56
N ILE A 102 -31.47 2.26 -14.42
CA ILE A 102 -32.38 3.07 -15.22
C ILE A 102 -33.79 2.95 -14.66
N ARG A 103 -34.42 4.07 -14.32
CA ARG A 103 -35.81 4.12 -13.90
C ARG A 103 -36.71 4.48 -15.09
N PHE A 104 -37.82 3.76 -15.21
CA PHE A 104 -38.87 4.02 -16.19
C PHE A 104 -40.13 4.50 -15.48
N LYS A 105 -40.73 5.57 -15.99
CA LYS A 105 -41.96 6.15 -15.45
C LYS A 105 -42.83 6.75 -16.55
N LEU A 106 -44.11 6.94 -16.23
CA LEU A 106 -45.03 7.74 -17.05
C LEU A 106 -44.99 9.21 -16.60
N GLU A 107 -44.70 10.13 -17.51
CA GLU A 107 -44.66 11.58 -17.25
C GLU A 107 -45.37 12.31 -18.41
N ASP A 108 -46.39 13.12 -18.12
CA ASP A 108 -47.19 13.83 -19.12
C ASP A 108 -47.68 12.96 -20.29
N SER A 109 -48.16 11.74 -19.99
CA SER A 109 -48.58 10.73 -20.98
C SER A 109 -47.47 10.22 -21.91
N ARG A 110 -46.21 10.43 -21.53
CA ARG A 110 -45.02 9.94 -22.24
C ARG A 110 -44.26 8.95 -21.37
N VAL A 111 -43.69 7.94 -22.01
CA VAL A 111 -42.83 6.95 -21.37
C VAL A 111 -41.43 7.54 -21.29
N VAL A 112 -40.92 7.73 -20.08
CA VAL A 112 -39.62 8.38 -19.82
C VAL A 112 -38.70 7.41 -19.10
N SER A 113 -37.45 7.37 -19.54
CA SER A 113 -36.34 6.74 -18.82
C SER A 113 -35.41 7.80 -18.23
N GLU A 114 -34.93 7.57 -17.02
CA GLU A 114 -33.93 8.39 -16.34
C GLU A 114 -32.85 7.50 -15.72
N ILE A 115 -31.61 7.98 -15.71
CA ILE A 115 -30.51 7.27 -15.06
C ILE A 115 -30.43 7.73 -13.61
N ILE A 116 -30.51 6.78 -12.67
CA ILE A 116 -30.43 7.11 -11.24
C ILE A 116 -29.02 7.64 -10.93
N GLY A 117 -28.95 8.82 -10.32
CA GLY A 117 -27.69 9.46 -9.95
C GLY A 117 -27.03 10.29 -11.07
N MET A 118 -27.64 10.39 -12.26
CA MET A 118 -27.15 11.23 -13.34
C MET A 118 -28.25 12.18 -13.86
N PRO A 119 -27.91 13.36 -14.41
CA PRO A 119 -28.90 14.33 -14.90
C PRO A 119 -29.45 13.99 -16.30
N TYR A 120 -29.44 12.71 -16.68
CA TYR A 120 -29.87 12.26 -18.01
C TYR A 120 -31.27 11.66 -17.97
N ARG A 121 -32.12 12.16 -18.87
CA ARG A 121 -33.50 11.70 -19.08
C ARG A 121 -33.81 11.62 -20.56
N TYR A 122 -34.66 10.68 -20.95
CA TYR A 122 -35.03 10.46 -22.33
C TYR A 122 -36.48 9.99 -22.45
N THR A 123 -37.20 10.55 -23.42
CA THR A 123 -38.53 10.04 -23.79
C THR A 123 -38.37 8.88 -24.76
N LEU A 124 -38.82 7.68 -24.38
CA LEU A 124 -38.69 6.50 -25.22
C LEU A 124 -39.48 6.66 -26.52
N LYS A 125 -39.00 6.01 -27.57
CA LYS A 125 -39.64 5.95 -28.90
C LYS A 125 -40.15 4.52 -29.16
N GLY A 126 -40.96 4.38 -30.21
CA GLY A 126 -41.44 3.09 -30.70
C GLY A 126 -40.37 2.21 -31.39
N PHE A 127 -39.17 2.75 -31.58
CA PHE A 127 -38.02 2.09 -32.21
C PHE A 127 -36.75 2.49 -31.47
N TYR A 128 -35.71 1.64 -31.55
CA TYR A 128 -34.37 1.94 -31.03
C TYR A 128 -33.37 2.14 -32.18
N GLU A 129 -32.27 2.83 -31.90
CA GLU A 129 -31.21 3.10 -32.87
C GLU A 129 -30.19 1.94 -32.85
N GLU A 130 -30.37 0.94 -33.73
CA GLU A 130 -29.57 -0.30 -33.75
C GLU A 130 -28.07 -0.07 -33.96
N GLU A 131 -27.70 0.94 -34.77
CA GLU A 131 -26.32 1.34 -35.00
C GLU A 131 -25.58 1.76 -33.71
N LEU A 132 -26.32 2.24 -32.70
CA LEU A 132 -25.74 2.61 -31.40
C LEU A 132 -25.47 1.40 -30.51
N ALA A 133 -26.13 0.27 -30.75
CA ALA A 133 -26.08 -0.90 -29.86
C ALA A 133 -24.65 -1.44 -29.77
N TYR A 134 -23.94 -1.50 -30.90
CA TYR A 134 -22.56 -1.97 -30.94
C TYR A 134 -21.60 -1.06 -30.17
N ALA A 135 -21.71 0.27 -30.35
CA ALA A 135 -20.84 1.23 -29.68
C ALA A 135 -21.09 1.29 -28.16
N VAL A 136 -22.35 1.19 -27.75
CA VAL A 136 -22.71 1.09 -26.33
C VAL A 136 -22.17 -0.21 -25.74
N GLN A 137 -22.38 -1.36 -26.40
CA GLN A 137 -21.92 -2.65 -25.90
C GLN A 137 -20.39 -2.69 -25.75
N ASP A 138 -19.64 -2.22 -26.74
CA ASP A 138 -18.16 -2.17 -26.67
C ASP A 138 -17.68 -1.30 -25.49
N THR A 139 -18.38 -0.19 -25.22
CA THR A 139 -18.03 0.66 -24.08
C THR A 139 -18.41 0.01 -22.74
N LEU A 140 -19.55 -0.67 -22.65
CA LEU A 140 -19.96 -1.42 -21.46
C LEU A 140 -18.97 -2.56 -21.17
N ASP A 141 -18.54 -3.30 -22.18
CA ASP A 141 -17.53 -4.35 -22.06
C ASP A 141 -16.20 -3.77 -21.57
N THR A 142 -15.81 -2.60 -22.07
CA THR A 142 -14.62 -1.89 -21.61
C THR A 142 -14.73 -1.48 -20.14
N ILE A 143 -15.88 -0.96 -19.71
CA ILE A 143 -16.13 -0.63 -18.30
C ILE A 143 -16.03 -1.90 -17.44
N GLY A 144 -16.67 -3.00 -17.85
CA GLY A 144 -16.60 -4.26 -17.11
C GLY A 144 -15.18 -4.83 -17.01
N ARG A 145 -14.32 -4.63 -18.01
CA ARG A 145 -12.88 -4.98 -17.91
C ARG A 145 -12.14 -4.10 -16.89
N ILE A 146 -12.47 -2.81 -16.82
CA ILE A 146 -11.90 -1.88 -15.83
C ILE A 146 -12.33 -2.31 -14.42
N GLU A 147 -13.61 -2.62 -14.20
CA GLU A 147 -14.11 -3.04 -12.89
C GLU A 147 -13.49 -4.36 -12.42
N LYS A 148 -13.31 -5.31 -13.34
CA LYS A 148 -12.57 -6.56 -13.03
C LYS A 148 -11.12 -6.30 -12.64
N ALA A 149 -10.46 -5.34 -13.29
CA ALA A 149 -9.10 -4.94 -12.91
C ALA A 149 -9.07 -4.31 -11.51
N ILE A 150 -10.02 -3.42 -11.20
CA ILE A 150 -10.17 -2.82 -9.87
C ILE A 150 -10.36 -3.91 -8.80
N GLU A 151 -11.23 -4.90 -9.04
CA GLU A 151 -11.49 -5.96 -8.05
C GLU A 151 -10.27 -6.85 -7.80
N LYS A 152 -9.52 -7.14 -8.87
CA LYS A 152 -8.23 -7.83 -8.76
C LYS A 152 -7.24 -7.02 -7.92
N ASP A 153 -7.14 -5.72 -8.16
CA ASP A 153 -6.19 -4.85 -7.43
C ASP A 153 -6.59 -4.69 -5.96
N LYS A 154 -7.89 -4.64 -5.62
CA LYS A 154 -8.37 -4.68 -4.22
C LYS A 154 -7.97 -5.98 -3.51
N THR A 155 -8.10 -7.11 -4.21
CA THR A 155 -7.68 -8.41 -3.68
C THR A 155 -6.16 -8.43 -3.43
N ASN A 156 -5.38 -7.88 -4.36
CA ASN A 156 -3.92 -7.74 -4.21
C ASN A 156 -3.56 -6.84 -3.02
N ILE A 157 -4.22 -5.69 -2.86
CA ILE A 157 -4.01 -4.80 -1.71
C ILE A 157 -4.26 -5.55 -0.40
N SER A 158 -5.38 -6.28 -0.31
CA SER A 158 -5.73 -7.04 0.90
C SER A 158 -4.66 -8.08 1.24
N ALA A 159 -4.09 -8.75 0.22
CA ALA A 159 -3.00 -9.70 0.41
C ALA A 159 -1.72 -9.02 0.92
N LEU A 160 -1.34 -7.89 0.33
CA LEU A 160 -0.16 -7.11 0.73
C LEU A 160 -0.32 -6.49 2.14
N GLU A 161 -1.53 -6.08 2.52
CA GLU A 161 -1.83 -5.58 3.87
C GLU A 161 -1.68 -6.68 4.93
N ASN A 162 -2.08 -7.91 4.62
CA ASN A 162 -1.85 -9.07 5.49
C ASN A 162 -0.35 -9.36 5.61
N GLU A 163 0.40 -9.32 4.51
CA GLU A 163 1.85 -9.50 4.51
C GLU A 163 2.55 -8.44 5.39
N LEU A 164 2.17 -7.17 5.28
CA LEU A 164 2.68 -6.10 6.15
C LEU A 164 2.37 -6.35 7.63
N ARG A 165 1.16 -6.82 7.93
CA ARG A 165 0.77 -7.14 9.30
C ARG A 165 1.66 -8.24 9.88
N ASP A 166 1.94 -9.28 9.11
CA ASP A 166 2.81 -10.37 9.53
C ASP A 166 4.24 -9.87 9.77
N LEU A 167 4.78 -9.05 8.85
CA LEU A 167 6.11 -8.45 8.97
C LEU A 167 6.23 -7.52 10.20
N SER A 168 5.16 -6.81 10.58
CA SER A 168 5.15 -5.93 11.75
C SER A 168 5.28 -6.68 13.09
N THR A 169 5.05 -8.00 13.10
CA THR A 169 5.21 -8.85 14.30
C THR A 169 6.59 -9.52 14.41
N ASN A 170 7.55 -9.10 13.59
CA ASN A 170 8.87 -9.72 13.51
C ASN A 170 9.69 -9.56 14.81
N LEU A 171 10.04 -10.69 15.43
CA LEU A 171 10.85 -10.80 16.65
C LEU A 171 12.30 -10.28 16.50
N PHE A 172 12.76 -10.05 15.27
CA PHE A 172 14.09 -9.52 15.00
C PHE A 172 14.18 -8.00 15.16
N LEU A 173 13.07 -7.27 15.23
CA LEU A 173 13.09 -5.81 15.46
C LEU A 173 13.75 -5.43 16.79
N PRO A 174 13.33 -5.97 17.96
CA PRO A 174 14.01 -5.68 19.23
C PRO A 174 15.50 -6.02 19.18
N LEU A 175 15.87 -7.11 18.51
CA LEU A 175 17.26 -7.54 18.37
C LEU A 175 18.07 -6.54 17.54
N PHE A 176 17.50 -6.02 16.46
CA PHE A 176 18.10 -4.96 15.65
C PHE A 176 18.30 -3.67 16.43
N LEU A 177 17.29 -3.25 17.20
CA LEU A 177 17.37 -2.05 18.05
C LEU A 177 18.42 -2.20 19.17
N LEU A 178 18.60 -3.40 19.71
CA LEU A 178 19.55 -3.68 20.80
C LEU A 178 20.97 -4.01 20.33
N ALA A 179 21.19 -4.23 19.03
CA ALA A 179 22.49 -4.59 18.48
C ALA A 179 23.65 -3.68 18.92
N PRO A 180 23.50 -2.34 19.00
CA PRO A 180 24.58 -1.48 19.47
C PRO A 180 24.95 -1.70 20.94
N LEU A 181 23.95 -1.89 21.81
CA LEU A 181 24.15 -2.19 23.23
C LEU A 181 24.78 -3.56 23.43
N PHE A 182 24.30 -4.56 22.67
CA PHE A 182 24.86 -5.90 22.68
C PHE A 182 26.32 -5.90 22.22
N SER A 183 26.65 -5.13 21.19
CA SER A 183 28.02 -4.97 20.70
C SER A 183 28.94 -4.40 21.77
N ILE A 184 28.55 -3.31 22.45
CA ILE A 184 29.33 -2.71 23.54
C ILE A 184 29.56 -3.72 24.67
N ALA A 185 28.53 -4.47 25.07
CA ALA A 185 28.61 -5.46 26.13
C ALA A 185 29.58 -6.61 25.78
N VAL A 186 29.48 -7.15 24.55
CA VAL A 186 30.39 -8.19 24.06
C VAL A 186 31.83 -7.67 23.98
N GLN A 187 32.04 -6.44 23.49
CA GLN A 187 33.38 -5.84 23.45
C GLN A 187 33.99 -5.73 24.85
N PHE A 188 33.21 -5.30 25.84
CA PHE A 188 33.68 -5.22 27.22
C PHE A 188 34.05 -6.59 27.78
N LEU A 189 33.22 -7.62 27.57
CA LEU A 189 33.49 -8.97 28.04
C LEU A 189 34.74 -9.57 27.39
N VAL A 190 34.88 -9.42 26.07
CA VAL A 190 36.07 -9.88 25.34
C VAL A 190 37.32 -9.17 25.86
N LEU A 191 37.27 -7.84 26.04
CA LEU A 191 38.40 -7.11 26.62
C LEU A 191 38.71 -7.57 28.04
N ARG A 192 37.71 -7.82 28.88
CA ARG A 192 37.92 -8.24 30.27
C ARG A 192 38.68 -9.57 30.36
N GLU A 193 38.37 -10.52 29.47
CA GLU A 193 39.06 -11.80 29.39
C GLU A 193 40.48 -11.67 28.83
N LEU A 194 40.73 -10.68 27.96
CA LEU A 194 42.05 -10.46 27.36
C LEU A 194 42.98 -9.64 28.26
N ASP A 195 42.47 -8.56 28.85
CA ASP A 195 43.17 -7.64 29.74
C ASP A 195 42.17 -6.73 30.48
N GLU A 196 42.00 -6.97 31.78
CA GLU A 196 41.07 -6.21 32.62
C GLU A 196 41.43 -4.70 32.70
N GLY A 197 42.72 -4.35 32.61
CA GLY A 197 43.16 -2.96 32.61
C GLY A 197 42.69 -2.21 31.36
N VAL A 198 42.79 -2.85 30.19
CA VAL A 198 42.29 -2.32 28.91
C VAL A 198 40.76 -2.23 28.93
N ALA A 199 40.07 -3.21 29.52
CA ALA A 199 38.61 -3.20 29.67
C ALA A 199 38.10 -2.01 30.52
N ARG A 200 38.78 -1.68 31.61
CA ARG A 200 38.45 -0.51 32.45
C ARG A 200 38.70 0.81 31.71
N LYS A 201 39.79 0.91 30.93
CA LYS A 201 40.05 2.07 30.07
C LYS A 201 38.95 2.25 29.01
N TYR A 202 38.48 1.17 28.40
CA TYR A 202 37.36 1.19 27.45
C TYR A 202 36.08 1.77 28.09
N LEU A 203 35.69 1.32 29.29
CA LEU A 203 34.55 1.92 30.01
C LEU A 203 34.78 3.41 30.33
N GLY A 204 36.00 3.78 30.74
CA GLY A 204 36.35 5.17 31.00
C GLY A 204 36.22 6.07 29.77
N VAL A 205 36.60 5.58 28.59
CA VAL A 205 36.43 6.30 27.32
C VAL A 205 34.96 6.40 26.92
N LEU A 206 34.18 5.33 27.09
CA LEU A 206 32.73 5.37 26.81
C LEU A 206 31.97 6.33 27.74
N ALA A 207 32.41 6.44 29.00
CA ALA A 207 31.82 7.37 29.96
C ALA A 207 32.25 8.83 29.74
N ASN A 208 33.23 9.08 28.86
CA ASN A 208 33.68 10.43 28.55
C ASN A 208 32.53 11.21 27.88
N PRO A 209 32.10 12.39 28.39
CA PRO A 209 30.99 13.16 27.82
C PRO A 209 31.15 13.48 26.33
N TYR A 210 32.37 13.68 25.84
CA TYR A 210 32.66 13.96 24.43
C TYR A 210 32.42 12.76 23.51
N ILE A 211 32.35 11.55 24.06
CA ILE A 211 32.01 10.31 23.34
C ILE A 211 30.56 9.90 23.65
N MET A 212 30.19 9.90 24.93
CA MET A 212 28.89 9.46 25.42
C MET A 212 27.74 10.25 24.81
N VAL A 213 27.83 11.59 24.77
CA VAL A 213 26.74 12.45 24.31
C VAL A 213 26.48 12.26 22.80
N PRO A 214 27.49 12.33 21.91
CA PRO A 214 27.27 12.05 20.48
C PRO A 214 26.76 10.63 20.22
N THR A 215 27.30 9.62 20.91
CA THR A 215 26.83 8.23 20.79
C THR A 215 25.37 8.09 21.21
N ALA A 216 24.98 8.67 22.35
CA ALA A 216 23.60 8.62 22.83
C ALA A 216 22.65 9.33 21.86
N ALA A 217 23.06 10.46 21.29
CA ALA A 217 22.28 11.17 20.27
C ALA A 217 22.09 10.32 19.01
N LEU A 218 23.16 9.72 18.48
CA LEU A 218 23.11 8.82 17.32
C LEU A 218 22.18 7.62 17.58
N TYR A 219 22.31 7.00 18.76
CA TYR A 219 21.47 5.86 19.12
C TYR A 219 20.00 6.26 19.29
N ALA A 220 19.72 7.39 19.94
CA ALA A 220 18.36 7.92 20.06
C ALA A 220 17.74 8.23 18.69
N SER A 221 18.49 8.84 17.77
CA SER A 221 18.04 9.09 16.40
C SER A 221 17.76 7.78 15.64
N PHE A 222 18.63 6.78 15.78
CA PHE A 222 18.43 5.46 15.20
C PHE A 222 17.14 4.80 15.71
N LEU A 223 16.95 4.78 17.04
CA LEU A 223 15.73 4.25 17.66
C LEU A 223 14.49 4.98 17.16
N TYR A 224 14.50 6.32 17.21
CA TYR A 224 13.37 7.14 16.82
C TYR A 224 12.96 6.90 15.37
N LEU A 225 13.91 6.91 14.43
CA LEU A 225 13.60 6.72 13.02
C LEU A 225 13.17 5.29 12.69
N THR A 226 13.78 4.29 13.34
CA THR A 226 13.38 2.88 13.15
C THR A 226 11.98 2.61 13.69
N LEU A 227 11.61 3.22 14.82
CA LEU A 227 10.27 3.15 15.38
C LEU A 227 9.25 3.94 14.54
N ALA A 228 9.60 5.13 14.08
CA ALA A 228 8.75 5.93 13.19
C ALA A 228 8.42 5.18 11.90
N PHE A 229 9.42 4.50 11.31
CA PHE A 229 9.23 3.60 10.19
C PHE A 229 8.20 2.50 10.50
N HIS A 230 8.33 1.86 11.67
CA HIS A 230 7.40 0.82 12.13
C HIS A 230 5.98 1.29 12.40
N THR A 231 5.79 2.56 12.74
CA THR A 231 4.47 3.18 12.88
C THR A 231 3.82 3.55 11.54
N GLY A 232 4.43 3.18 10.41
CA GLY A 232 3.89 3.42 9.07
C GLY A 232 4.35 4.72 8.42
N THR A 233 5.35 5.41 8.99
CA THR A 233 5.92 6.59 8.36
C THR A 233 6.97 6.17 7.32
N LEU A 234 6.76 6.54 6.06
CA LEU A 234 7.74 6.31 5.00
C LEU A 234 9.03 7.12 5.28
N MET A 235 10.03 6.45 5.83
CA MET A 235 11.36 7.00 6.09
C MET A 235 12.36 6.54 5.02
N PRO A 236 13.38 7.35 4.67
CA PRO A 236 14.43 6.91 3.77
C PRO A 236 15.29 5.84 4.46
N LEU A 237 15.19 4.59 4.00
CA LEU A 237 15.88 3.45 4.60
C LEU A 237 17.40 3.64 4.68
N HIS A 238 18.00 4.31 3.69
CA HIS A 238 19.42 4.63 3.70
C HIS A 238 19.85 5.49 4.91
N VAL A 239 18.98 6.36 5.44
CA VAL A 239 19.26 7.15 6.65
C VAL A 239 19.33 6.24 7.87
N ILE A 240 18.41 5.28 7.98
CA ILE A 240 18.40 4.29 9.07
C ILE A 240 19.64 3.41 8.99
N LEU A 241 20.05 2.99 7.80
CA LEU A 241 21.27 2.20 7.58
C LEU A 241 22.52 2.96 8.01
N VAL A 242 22.65 4.23 7.61
CA VAL A 242 23.80 5.07 7.98
C VAL A 242 23.85 5.22 9.51
N LEU A 243 22.72 5.53 10.15
CA LEU A 243 22.67 5.64 11.60
C LEU A 243 23.03 4.32 12.29
N TYR A 244 22.50 3.19 11.79
CA TYR A 244 22.84 1.86 12.29
C TYR A 244 24.35 1.61 12.24
N ILE A 245 25.00 1.88 11.10
CA ILE A 245 26.47 1.76 10.96
C ILE A 245 27.19 2.70 11.94
N LEU A 246 26.75 3.95 12.05
CA LEU A 246 27.37 4.94 12.95
C LEU A 246 27.27 4.55 14.42
N THR A 247 26.26 3.78 14.84
CA THR A 247 26.19 3.27 16.22
C THR A 247 27.37 2.36 16.58
N SER A 248 28.06 1.76 15.59
CA SER A 248 29.22 0.88 15.81
C SER A 248 30.46 1.61 16.32
N ILE A 249 30.51 2.95 16.21
CA ILE A 249 31.65 3.77 16.64
C ILE A 249 32.06 3.45 18.07
N SER A 250 31.09 3.28 18.99
CA SER A 250 31.40 2.96 20.39
C SER A 250 32.07 1.60 20.55
N SER A 251 31.67 0.60 19.76
CA SER A 251 32.33 -0.70 19.76
C SER A 251 33.71 -0.67 19.11
N ILE A 252 33.93 0.19 18.12
CA ILE A 252 35.24 0.34 17.44
C ILE A 252 36.31 0.95 18.36
N ILE A 253 35.91 1.61 19.45
CA ILE A 253 36.86 2.13 20.45
C ILE A 253 37.64 0.98 21.12
N SER A 254 37.06 -0.21 21.30
CA SER A 254 37.76 -1.33 21.95
C SER A 254 39.00 -1.82 21.19
N PRO A 255 38.98 -2.13 19.87
CA PRO A 255 40.20 -2.52 19.16
C PRO A 255 41.22 -1.39 19.08
N ILE A 256 40.79 -0.11 19.04
CA ILE A 256 41.69 1.04 19.01
C ILE A 256 42.50 1.13 20.31
N ILE A 257 41.82 1.08 21.47
CA ILE A 257 42.50 1.10 22.76
C ILE A 257 43.39 -0.13 22.92
N TYR A 258 42.92 -1.32 22.51
CA TYR A 258 43.71 -2.54 22.58
C TYR A 258 45.01 -2.45 21.77
N ILE A 259 44.97 -1.86 20.57
CA ILE A 259 46.16 -1.58 19.75
C ILE A 259 47.10 -0.63 20.48
N TYR A 260 46.58 0.50 20.97
CA TYR A 260 47.37 1.52 21.65
C TYR A 260 48.12 0.96 22.86
N GLU A 261 47.49 0.08 23.64
CA GLU A 261 48.04 -0.48 24.87
C GLU A 261 48.96 -1.70 24.67
N LYS A 262 48.98 -2.32 23.48
CA LYS A 262 49.67 -3.60 23.23
C LYS A 262 50.62 -3.60 22.04
N ILE A 263 50.74 -2.48 21.31
CA ILE A 263 51.74 -2.31 20.24
C ILE A 263 53.00 -1.56 20.74
N GLU A 264 53.00 -1.05 21.97
CA GLU A 264 54.26 -0.79 22.72
C GLU A 264 54.95 -2.10 23.12
#